data_AF-A0A0A7CNP7-F1
#
_entry.id   AF-A0A0A7CNP7-F1
#
_cell.length_a   1.000
_cell.length_b   1.000
_cell.length_c   1.000
_cell.angle_alpha   90.00
_cell.angle_beta   90.00
_cell.angle_gamma   90.00
#
_symmetry.space_group_name_H-M   'P 1'
#
loop_
_entity.id
_entity.type
_entity.pdbx_description
1 polymer ?
#
loop_
_entity_poly.entity_id
_entity_poly.type
_entity_poly.pdbx_seq_one_letter_code
_entity_poly.pdbx_strand_id
1 'polypeptide(L)'
;MVRYISALALACLASSAASAEWTMKKVRSVQARVQATAPVYDTKKEAWVAIFQKGTDTFTQRYRAAMDTINTASVEGALMYVQAEGIDKSVNANCMRKVNMSYIWFYDITIVQPTAAVAEFGETAPMAEYCPFVALDLGMCTPIGTQIPAECKEIDGLDGFPKLGPCVGGEPRKDDPRAPYENNIWFSYPNSCYTKPFDRKDETCRQAQRGGLCEFGKEPDGVTCTFSFNVLGYIAIDDVVGITSMVNERTGKAFSGFREFCTAGLVEYDSTTKESIPFWKNPLNRTANEARSLAMMEMYNAMVNSSSGTMKPLPSVCEVCSSPAADCVKRPASAAPFPTLTKVERKVDDSKLISNTTGQFGKNSTGKGMSALDVKDLNAAAGTSAGISTTVSTALLLAAVTAVILHA
;
A
#
# COMPACT_ATOMS: atom_id res chain seq x y z
N MET A 1 -68.32 -41.63 26.95
CA MET A 1 -67.46 -41.24 28.08
C MET A 1 -66.02 -41.51 27.65
N VAL A 2 -65.11 -40.53 27.83
CA VAL A 2 -63.65 -40.62 27.60
C VAL A 2 -63.22 -40.54 26.11
N ARG A 3 -62.26 -39.71 25.66
CA ARG A 3 -61.55 -38.50 26.12
C ARG A 3 -60.94 -37.85 24.86
N TYR A 4 -60.89 -36.52 24.85
CA TYR A 4 -60.16 -35.68 23.89
C TYR A 4 -58.65 -35.94 23.92
N ILE A 5 -57.99 -36.01 22.75
CA ILE A 5 -56.65 -35.46 22.51
C ILE A 5 -56.58 -34.97 21.04
N SER A 6 -56.73 -33.66 20.83
CA SER A 6 -56.25 -32.99 19.61
C SER A 6 -54.80 -32.59 19.85
N ALA A 7 -53.86 -33.20 19.12
CA ALA A 7 -52.49 -32.71 19.05
C ALA A 7 -52.41 -31.70 17.88
N LEU A 8 -52.39 -30.41 18.20
CA LEU A 8 -51.92 -29.38 17.27
C LEU A 8 -50.41 -29.59 17.10
N ALA A 9 -49.99 -30.07 15.94
CA ALA A 9 -48.60 -29.96 15.51
C ALA A 9 -48.33 -28.50 15.15
N LEU A 10 -47.73 -27.76 16.09
CA LEU A 10 -47.16 -26.45 15.82
C LEU A 10 -45.91 -26.68 14.96
N ALA A 11 -46.05 -26.56 13.64
CA ALA A 11 -44.91 -26.47 12.75
C ALA A 11 -44.19 -25.15 13.07
N CYS A 12 -43.13 -25.22 13.87
CA CYS A 12 -42.13 -24.15 13.91
C CYS A 12 -41.55 -24.02 12.51
N LEU A 13 -42.06 -23.06 11.74
CA LEU A 13 -41.31 -22.44 10.66
C LEU A 13 -40.09 -21.80 11.33
N ALA A 14 -39.02 -22.58 11.47
CA ALA A 14 -37.70 -22.00 11.59
C ALA A 14 -37.50 -21.22 10.29
N SER A 15 -37.75 -19.91 10.34
CA SER A 15 -37.22 -18.98 9.36
C SER A 15 -35.71 -19.09 9.44
N SER A 16 -35.14 -20.06 8.73
CA SER A 16 -33.77 -19.99 8.26
C SER A 16 -33.72 -18.84 7.26
N ALA A 17 -33.72 -17.61 7.79
CA ALA A 17 -33.07 -16.51 7.10
C ALA A 17 -31.65 -17.02 6.88
N ALA A 18 -31.36 -17.48 5.66
CA ALA A 18 -30.00 -17.74 5.24
C ALA A 18 -29.19 -16.53 5.69
N SER A 19 -28.23 -16.71 6.61
CA SER A 19 -27.34 -15.62 6.98
C SER A 19 -26.68 -15.22 5.67
N ALA A 20 -27.06 -14.06 5.12
CA ALA A 20 -26.38 -13.52 3.96
C ALA A 20 -24.89 -13.50 4.33
N GLU A 21 -24.08 -14.24 3.57
CA GLU A 21 -22.65 -14.34 3.81
C GLU A 21 -22.09 -12.91 3.83
N TRP A 22 -21.57 -12.49 4.99
CA TRP A 22 -21.14 -11.10 5.15
C TRP A 22 -20.05 -10.79 4.13
N THR A 23 -20.13 -9.63 3.49
CA THR A 23 -19.14 -9.13 2.54
C THR A 23 -18.78 -7.70 2.90
N MET A 24 -17.49 -7.36 2.78
CA MET A 24 -17.01 -6.01 3.00
C MET A 24 -17.68 -5.04 2.02
N LYS A 25 -18.10 -3.87 2.51
CA LYS A 25 -18.54 -2.80 1.60
C LYS A 25 -17.34 -2.27 0.83
N LYS A 26 -17.56 -1.88 -0.42
CA LYS A 26 -16.54 -1.25 -1.25
C LYS A 26 -15.92 -0.04 -0.55
N VAL A 27 -14.60 -0.05 -0.47
CA VAL A 27 -13.80 1.10 -0.03
C VAL A 27 -13.15 1.71 -1.26
N ARG A 28 -13.32 3.01 -1.43
CA ARG A 28 -12.61 3.80 -2.44
C ARG A 28 -11.38 4.42 -1.79
N SER A 29 -10.23 4.30 -2.43
CA SER A 29 -8.95 4.78 -1.93
C SER A 29 -8.18 5.49 -3.04
N VAL A 30 -7.69 6.70 -2.74
CA VAL A 30 -6.86 7.48 -3.67
C VAL A 30 -5.42 7.35 -3.23
N GLN A 31 -4.59 6.90 -4.14
CA GLN A 31 -3.22 6.51 -3.83
C GLN A 31 -2.27 6.98 -4.92
N ALA A 32 -0.98 6.94 -4.63
CA ALA A 32 0.06 7.34 -5.55
C ALA A 32 1.17 6.28 -5.65
N ARG A 33 1.82 6.25 -6.81
CA ARG A 33 3.00 5.41 -7.06
C ARG A 33 4.06 6.20 -7.81
N VAL A 34 5.29 6.17 -7.29
CA VAL A 34 6.45 6.74 -7.97
C VAL A 34 6.94 5.77 -9.04
N GLN A 35 7.16 6.29 -10.25
CA GLN A 35 7.47 5.50 -11.44
C GLN A 35 8.59 6.13 -12.25
N ALA A 36 9.28 5.29 -13.02
CA ALA A 36 10.34 5.73 -13.92
C ALA A 36 9.83 6.30 -15.25
N THR A 37 8.59 5.97 -15.62
CA THR A 37 7.98 6.36 -16.89
C THR A 37 6.60 6.96 -16.65
N ALA A 38 6.16 7.83 -17.55
CA ALA A 38 4.77 8.29 -17.60
C ALA A 38 3.85 7.11 -18.01
N PRO A 39 2.58 7.10 -17.60
CA PRO A 39 1.61 6.17 -18.15
C PRO A 39 1.27 6.59 -19.58
N VAL A 40 0.71 5.66 -20.36
CA VAL A 40 0.22 5.94 -21.72
C VAL A 40 -1.29 5.82 -21.74
N TYR A 41 -1.96 6.81 -22.35
CA TYR A 41 -3.40 6.80 -22.50
C TYR A 41 -3.81 5.89 -23.64
N ASP A 42 -4.55 4.82 -23.35
CA ASP A 42 -5.21 4.00 -24.36
C ASP A 42 -6.55 4.66 -24.75
N THR A 43 -6.61 5.21 -25.95
CA THR A 43 -7.80 5.94 -26.43
C THR A 43 -9.00 5.04 -26.71
N LYS A 44 -8.80 3.73 -26.93
CA LYS A 44 -9.90 2.79 -27.19
C LYS A 44 -10.55 2.32 -25.89
N LYS A 45 -9.78 2.28 -24.81
CA LYS A 45 -10.23 1.87 -23.48
C LYS A 45 -10.43 3.04 -22.53
N GLU A 46 -10.08 4.25 -22.97
CA GLU A 46 -10.17 5.51 -22.21
C GLU A 46 -9.49 5.39 -20.84
N ALA A 47 -8.30 4.78 -20.83
CA ALA A 47 -7.60 4.44 -19.61
C ALA A 47 -6.09 4.64 -19.75
N TRP A 48 -5.48 5.19 -18.70
CA TRP A 48 -4.03 5.22 -18.53
C TRP A 48 -3.51 3.84 -18.15
N VAL A 49 -2.50 3.36 -18.88
CA VAL A 49 -1.90 2.03 -18.68
C VAL A 49 -0.38 2.08 -18.69
N ALA A 50 0.26 1.04 -18.16
CA ALA A 50 1.72 0.96 -18.12
C ALA A 50 2.30 0.37 -19.41
N ILE A 51 3.46 0.90 -19.83
CA ILE A 51 4.27 0.30 -20.89
C ILE A 51 5.66 0.04 -20.32
N PHE A 52 6.08 -1.21 -20.36
CA PHE A 52 7.40 -1.65 -19.94
C PHE A 52 8.09 -2.40 -21.09
N GLN A 53 9.34 -2.79 -20.90
CA GLN A 53 10.10 -3.49 -21.93
C GLN A 53 9.54 -4.89 -22.25
N LYS A 54 8.86 -5.53 -21.29
CA LYS A 54 8.28 -6.87 -21.42
C LYS A 54 6.90 -6.94 -20.79
N GLY A 55 6.05 -7.80 -21.33
CA GLY A 55 4.76 -8.12 -20.73
C GLY A 55 3.74 -6.98 -20.81
N THR A 56 3.80 -6.15 -21.86
CA THR A 56 2.92 -5.00 -22.11
C THR A 56 2.54 -4.85 -23.60
N ASP A 57 2.43 -5.98 -24.32
CA ASP A 57 2.12 -6.00 -25.76
C ASP A 57 0.63 -5.75 -26.03
N THR A 58 -0.23 -6.26 -25.15
CA THR A 58 -1.69 -6.07 -25.22
C THR A 58 -2.21 -5.10 -24.18
N PHE A 59 -3.43 -4.57 -24.37
CA PHE A 59 -4.07 -3.71 -23.37
C PHE A 59 -4.16 -4.39 -22.00
N THR A 60 -4.62 -5.65 -21.93
CA THR A 60 -4.75 -6.40 -20.67
C THR A 60 -3.42 -6.52 -19.94
N GLN A 61 -2.34 -6.76 -20.70
CA GLN A 61 -0.99 -6.82 -20.17
C GLN A 61 -0.53 -5.47 -19.62
N ARG A 62 -0.77 -4.37 -20.34
CA ARG A 62 -0.46 -2.98 -19.92
C ARG A 62 -1.26 -2.55 -18.69
N TYR A 63 -2.53 -2.91 -18.63
CA TYR A 63 -3.40 -2.68 -17.48
C TYR A 63 -2.87 -3.43 -16.26
N ARG A 64 -2.64 -4.74 -16.38
CA ARG A 64 -2.09 -5.57 -15.29
C ARG A 64 -0.75 -5.03 -14.79
N ALA A 65 0.14 -4.65 -15.69
CA ALA A 65 1.49 -4.17 -15.36
C ALA A 65 1.49 -2.94 -14.44
N ALA A 66 0.45 -2.09 -14.47
CA ALA A 66 0.35 -0.94 -13.57
C ALA A 66 0.23 -1.34 -12.09
N MET A 67 -0.33 -2.52 -11.80
CA MET A 67 -0.57 -3.06 -10.45
C MET A 67 -0.06 -4.51 -10.27
N ASP A 68 1.01 -4.92 -10.96
CA ASP A 68 1.47 -6.33 -11.01
C ASP A 68 2.30 -6.76 -9.78
N THR A 69 1.66 -6.83 -8.60
CA THR A 69 2.31 -7.14 -7.31
C THR A 69 3.26 -6.04 -6.89
N ILE A 70 2.69 -4.92 -6.45
CA ILE A 70 3.43 -3.68 -6.20
C ILE A 70 2.99 -3.02 -4.90
N ASN A 71 3.82 -2.12 -4.41
CA ASN A 71 3.45 -1.19 -3.36
C ASN A 71 2.98 0.15 -3.96
N THR A 72 1.99 0.74 -3.34
CA THR A 72 1.60 2.14 -3.52
C THR A 72 1.73 2.84 -2.17
N ALA A 73 1.53 4.15 -2.17
CA ALA A 73 1.45 4.92 -0.95
C ALA A 73 0.23 5.85 -1.00
N SER A 74 -0.09 6.51 0.12
CA SER A 74 -0.91 7.71 0.08
C SER A 74 -0.28 8.75 -0.85
N VAL A 75 -1.07 9.75 -1.25
CA VAL A 75 -0.60 10.84 -2.11
C VAL A 75 0.65 11.49 -1.50
N GLU A 76 0.62 11.78 -0.21
CA GLU A 76 1.74 12.31 0.59
C GLU A 76 2.89 11.31 0.69
N GLY A 77 2.57 10.02 0.87
CA GLY A 77 3.56 8.96 0.99
C GLY A 77 4.42 8.75 -0.26
N ALA A 78 3.92 9.13 -1.45
CA ALA A 78 4.75 9.13 -2.65
C ALA A 78 5.90 10.16 -2.56
N LEU A 79 5.66 11.35 -2.01
CA LEU A 79 6.73 12.33 -1.78
C LEU A 79 7.67 11.90 -0.67
N MET A 80 7.16 11.26 0.40
CA MET A 80 8.02 10.64 1.41
C MET A 80 9.03 9.70 0.73
N TYR A 81 8.56 8.81 -0.14
CA TYR A 81 9.42 7.85 -0.84
C TYR A 81 10.45 8.54 -1.75
N VAL A 82 10.03 9.57 -2.51
CA VAL A 82 10.97 10.38 -3.31
C VAL A 82 12.04 11.01 -2.42
N GLN A 83 11.66 11.62 -1.28
CA GLN A 83 12.58 12.31 -0.39
C GLN A 83 13.54 11.35 0.34
N ALA A 84 13.01 10.29 0.94
CA ALA A 84 13.76 9.39 1.81
C ALA A 84 14.70 8.45 1.04
N GLU A 85 14.31 8.09 -0.19
CA GLU A 85 14.96 7.02 -0.96
C GLU A 85 15.38 7.47 -2.37
N GLY A 86 14.72 8.47 -2.94
CA GLY A 86 14.82 8.81 -4.36
C GLY A 86 15.93 9.79 -4.72
N ILE A 87 16.09 10.86 -3.95
CA ILE A 87 16.79 12.09 -4.40
C ILE A 87 18.17 12.31 -3.80
N ASP A 88 18.54 11.61 -2.73
CA ASP A 88 19.78 11.89 -2.01
C ASP A 88 21.00 11.53 -2.85
N LYS A 89 21.82 12.54 -3.17
CA LYS A 89 23.04 12.40 -3.96
C LYS A 89 24.04 11.43 -3.32
N SER A 90 24.08 11.35 -2.00
CA SER A 90 25.02 10.47 -1.29
C SER A 90 24.79 8.98 -1.57
N VAL A 91 23.59 8.61 -2.01
CA VAL A 91 23.23 7.23 -2.40
C VAL A 91 23.03 7.06 -3.91
N ASN A 92 23.01 8.16 -4.68
CA ASN A 92 22.74 8.18 -6.11
C ASN A 92 23.93 8.73 -6.92
N ALA A 93 24.86 7.86 -7.33
CA ALA A 93 26.16 8.27 -7.89
C ALA A 93 26.16 8.76 -9.35
N ASN A 94 25.05 8.66 -10.10
CA ASN A 94 25.09 8.72 -11.57
C ASN A 94 24.13 9.75 -12.22
N CYS A 95 23.79 10.84 -11.54
CA CYS A 95 22.80 11.80 -12.04
C CYS A 95 21.48 11.14 -12.48
N MET A 96 21.06 10.16 -11.69
CA MET A 96 19.76 9.52 -11.76
C MET A 96 19.22 9.43 -10.34
N ARG A 97 17.93 9.72 -10.16
CA ARG A 97 17.24 9.32 -8.92
C ARG A 97 17.23 7.80 -8.82
N LYS A 98 17.06 7.27 -7.60
CA LYS A 98 16.94 5.82 -7.37
C LYS A 98 15.93 5.23 -8.35
N VAL A 99 16.29 4.12 -9.00
CA VAL A 99 15.47 3.42 -10.02
C VAL A 99 14.86 4.33 -11.10
N ASN A 100 15.51 5.45 -11.42
CA ASN A 100 15.05 6.45 -12.38
C ASN A 100 13.67 7.06 -12.05
N MET A 101 13.32 7.24 -10.76
CA MET A 101 12.09 7.92 -10.35
C MET A 101 11.93 9.26 -11.08
N SER A 102 10.89 9.37 -11.90
CA SER A 102 10.67 10.52 -12.78
C SER A 102 9.23 11.04 -12.71
N TYR A 103 8.27 10.19 -12.34
CA TYR A 103 6.85 10.51 -12.35
C TYR A 103 6.15 10.02 -11.08
N ILE A 104 5.07 10.69 -10.70
CA ILE A 104 4.12 10.21 -9.69
C ILE A 104 2.79 9.97 -10.39
N TRP A 105 2.30 8.73 -10.34
CA TRP A 105 1.00 8.35 -10.89
C TRP A 105 -0.02 8.35 -9.76
N PHE A 106 -1.22 8.86 -10.05
CA PHE A 106 -2.34 8.88 -9.11
C PHE A 106 -3.36 7.82 -9.50
N TYR A 107 -3.86 7.10 -8.51
CA TYR A 107 -4.79 5.99 -8.68
C TYR A 107 -6.08 6.28 -7.93
N ASP A 108 -7.19 5.88 -8.54
CA ASP A 108 -8.47 5.69 -7.88
C ASP A 108 -8.74 4.19 -7.81
N ILE A 109 -8.75 3.64 -6.60
CA ILE A 109 -8.77 2.20 -6.34
C ILE A 109 -10.04 1.87 -5.57
N THR A 110 -10.77 0.88 -6.05
CA THR A 110 -11.88 0.26 -5.31
C THR A 110 -11.39 -1.04 -4.69
N ILE A 111 -11.72 -1.27 -3.42
CA ILE A 111 -11.27 -2.43 -2.64
C ILE A 111 -12.47 -3.10 -1.98
N VAL A 112 -12.51 -4.44 -2.05
CA VAL A 112 -13.35 -5.30 -1.22
C VAL A 112 -12.46 -6.45 -0.75
N GLN A 113 -12.15 -6.47 0.55
CA GLN A 113 -11.30 -7.53 1.10
C GLN A 113 -12.06 -8.86 1.16
N PRO A 114 -11.36 -10.00 1.00
CA PRO A 114 -11.95 -11.30 1.26
C PRO A 114 -12.47 -11.41 2.69
N THR A 115 -13.65 -12.00 2.88
CA THR A 115 -14.28 -12.16 4.20
C THR A 115 -13.38 -12.93 5.18
N ALA A 116 -12.63 -13.94 4.71
CA ALA A 116 -11.67 -14.68 5.53
C ALA A 116 -10.50 -13.79 6.01
N ALA A 117 -10.03 -12.87 5.17
CA ALA A 117 -8.97 -11.94 5.53
C ALA A 117 -9.47 -10.89 6.55
N VAL A 118 -10.71 -10.39 6.39
CA VAL A 118 -11.33 -9.50 7.40
C VAL A 118 -11.54 -10.23 8.73
N ALA A 119 -11.97 -11.49 8.68
CA ALA A 119 -12.12 -12.31 9.89
C ALA A 119 -10.79 -12.47 10.63
N GLU A 120 -9.69 -12.62 9.90
CA GLU A 120 -8.37 -12.78 10.51
C GLU A 120 -7.83 -11.46 11.07
N PHE A 121 -7.89 -10.38 10.29
CA PHE A 121 -7.11 -9.16 10.52
C PHE A 121 -7.90 -7.91 10.87
N GLY A 122 -9.23 -7.88 10.68
CA GLY A 122 -10.04 -6.66 10.75
C GLY A 122 -9.98 -5.91 12.09
N GLU A 123 -9.56 -6.57 13.16
CA GLU A 123 -9.40 -5.98 14.50
C GLU A 123 -7.94 -5.84 14.95
N THR A 124 -7.00 -6.49 14.26
CA THR A 124 -5.58 -6.55 14.67
C THR A 124 -4.65 -5.82 13.71
N ALA A 125 -5.10 -5.55 12.48
CA ALA A 125 -4.32 -4.77 11.52
C ALA A 125 -4.18 -3.31 12.00
N PRO A 126 -3.07 -2.63 11.66
CA PRO A 126 -2.89 -1.20 11.97
C PRO A 126 -4.00 -0.31 11.41
N MET A 127 -4.71 -0.78 10.37
CA MET A 127 -5.83 -0.10 9.75
C MET A 127 -6.94 -1.12 9.47
N ALA A 128 -8.14 -0.91 10.01
CA ALA A 128 -9.22 -1.90 10.02
C ALA A 128 -9.74 -2.28 8.62
N GLU A 129 -9.61 -1.39 7.63
CA GLU A 129 -10.02 -1.62 6.24
C GLU A 129 -9.01 -2.45 5.43
N TYR A 130 -7.82 -2.69 5.98
CA TYR A 130 -6.70 -3.30 5.29
C TYR A 130 -6.15 -4.51 6.05
N CYS A 131 -5.51 -5.42 5.34
CA CYS A 131 -4.65 -6.40 5.98
C CYS A 131 -3.33 -5.75 6.43
N PRO A 132 -2.48 -6.46 7.18
CA PRO A 132 -1.11 -6.03 7.40
C PRO A 132 -0.38 -5.78 6.07
N PHE A 133 0.36 -4.67 5.98
CA PHE A 133 1.17 -4.34 4.81
C PHE A 133 2.27 -5.38 4.60
N VAL A 134 2.42 -5.92 3.39
CA VAL A 134 3.56 -6.81 3.05
C VAL A 134 4.46 -6.12 2.04
N ALA A 135 5.77 -6.10 2.27
CA ALA A 135 6.69 -5.55 1.27
C ALA A 135 6.64 -6.37 -0.03
N LEU A 136 6.36 -5.68 -1.15
CA LEU A 136 6.38 -6.25 -2.49
C LEU A 136 7.47 -5.60 -3.36
N ASP A 137 8.55 -6.32 -3.62
CA ASP A 137 9.68 -5.87 -4.44
C ASP A 137 9.81 -6.69 -5.72
N LEU A 138 10.21 -6.04 -6.81
CA LEU A 138 10.47 -6.69 -8.11
C LEU A 138 9.28 -7.50 -8.66
N GLY A 139 8.05 -7.14 -8.27
CA GLY A 139 6.84 -7.83 -8.72
C GLY A 139 6.50 -9.08 -7.93
N MET A 140 7.12 -9.29 -6.77
CA MET A 140 6.83 -10.43 -5.90
C MET A 140 6.76 -10.01 -4.44
N CYS A 141 6.23 -10.90 -3.61
CA CYS A 141 6.42 -10.82 -2.17
C CYS A 141 7.91 -10.84 -1.84
N THR A 142 8.39 -9.80 -1.15
CA THR A 142 9.80 -9.66 -0.80
C THR A 142 10.22 -10.82 0.09
N PRO A 143 11.14 -11.70 -0.38
CA PRO A 143 11.56 -12.86 0.41
C PRO A 143 12.29 -12.47 1.69
N ILE A 144 12.19 -13.33 2.69
CA ILE A 144 13.05 -13.29 3.88
C ILE A 144 14.08 -14.40 3.73
N GLY A 145 15.29 -14.01 3.33
CA GLY A 145 16.29 -14.94 2.81
C GLY A 145 15.77 -15.63 1.55
N THR A 146 15.53 -16.94 1.63
CA THR A 146 14.96 -17.74 0.52
C THR A 146 13.48 -18.05 0.69
N GLN A 147 12.84 -17.57 1.76
CA GLN A 147 11.48 -17.95 2.12
C GLN A 147 10.47 -16.88 1.71
N ILE A 148 9.31 -17.33 1.25
CA ILE A 148 8.14 -16.46 1.02
C ILE A 148 7.55 -16.09 2.39
N PRO A 149 7.22 -14.81 2.66
CA PRO A 149 6.59 -14.41 3.92
C PRO A 149 5.24 -15.10 4.14
N ALA A 150 4.91 -15.36 5.41
CA ALA A 150 3.68 -16.04 5.83
C ALA A 150 2.41 -15.43 5.21
N GLU A 151 2.34 -14.10 5.17
CA GLU A 151 1.22 -13.32 4.64
C GLU A 151 0.93 -13.63 3.18
N CYS A 152 2.00 -13.86 2.42
CA CYS A 152 1.87 -14.22 1.01
C CYS A 152 1.48 -15.68 0.82
N LYS A 153 1.86 -16.56 1.75
CA LYS A 153 1.40 -17.95 1.72
C LYS A 153 -0.09 -18.05 2.02
N GLU A 154 -0.62 -17.17 2.85
CA GLU A 154 -2.04 -17.12 3.21
C GLU A 154 -2.95 -16.69 2.07
N ILE A 155 -2.42 -16.06 1.01
CA ILE A 155 -3.21 -15.65 -0.16
C ILE A 155 -3.89 -16.87 -0.81
N ASP A 156 -3.12 -17.90 -1.15
CA ASP A 156 -3.64 -19.14 -1.78
C ASP A 156 -3.59 -20.37 -0.86
N GLY A 157 -3.16 -20.21 0.40
CA GLY A 157 -2.99 -21.31 1.35
C GLY A 157 -1.79 -22.21 1.03
N LEU A 158 -0.67 -21.60 0.61
CA LEU A 158 0.56 -22.31 0.28
C LEU A 158 1.15 -22.98 1.53
N ASP A 159 1.84 -24.11 1.36
CA ASP A 159 2.51 -24.83 2.46
C ASP A 159 1.61 -25.19 3.66
N GLY A 160 0.30 -25.29 3.44
CA GLY A 160 -0.69 -25.59 4.49
C GLY A 160 -1.14 -24.38 5.31
N PHE A 161 -0.73 -23.17 4.94
CA PHE A 161 -1.25 -21.93 5.53
C PHE A 161 -2.75 -21.78 5.23
N PRO A 162 -3.52 -21.05 6.08
CA PRO A 162 -4.93 -20.80 5.81
C PRO A 162 -5.08 -20.01 4.51
N LYS A 163 -6.04 -20.39 3.67
CA LYS A 163 -6.37 -19.65 2.45
C LYS A 163 -7.32 -18.51 2.79
N LEU A 164 -6.76 -17.32 2.97
CA LEU A 164 -7.50 -16.09 3.30
C LEU A 164 -7.94 -15.33 2.04
N GLY A 165 -7.27 -15.56 0.92
CA GLY A 165 -7.48 -14.81 -0.32
C GLY A 165 -6.53 -13.61 -0.45
N PRO A 166 -6.41 -13.03 -1.66
CA PRO A 166 -5.53 -11.91 -1.90
C PRO A 166 -6.06 -10.67 -1.19
N CYS A 167 -5.37 -10.22 -0.15
CA CYS A 167 -5.78 -9.06 0.62
C CYS A 167 -4.91 -7.85 0.32
N VAL A 168 -5.51 -6.65 0.25
CA VAL A 168 -4.74 -5.40 0.17
C VAL A 168 -4.25 -5.04 1.56
N GLY A 169 -2.94 -4.96 1.73
CA GLY A 169 -2.33 -4.55 2.99
C GLY A 169 -2.18 -3.03 3.12
N GLY A 170 -2.16 -2.51 4.34
CA GLY A 170 -2.04 -1.08 4.66
C GLY A 170 -1.32 -0.84 5.98
N GLU A 171 -0.43 0.15 6.01
CA GLU A 171 0.34 0.51 7.21
C GLU A 171 0.70 2.01 7.24
N PRO A 172 0.44 2.72 8.35
CA PRO A 172 0.96 4.07 8.55
C PRO A 172 2.48 4.08 8.72
N ARG A 173 3.19 4.91 7.94
CA ARG A 173 4.66 5.04 7.98
C ARG A 173 5.11 6.48 8.23
N LYS A 174 4.60 7.06 9.31
CA LYS A 174 4.63 8.51 9.57
C LYS A 174 6.00 9.06 9.98
N ASP A 175 6.86 8.18 10.49
CA ASP A 175 8.03 8.55 11.30
C ASP A 175 9.36 8.15 10.64
N ASP A 176 9.42 8.09 9.30
CA ASP A 176 10.71 7.86 8.63
C ASP A 176 11.69 8.97 9.05
N PRO A 177 12.87 8.62 9.61
CA PRO A 177 13.80 9.58 10.17
C PRO A 177 14.44 10.52 9.13
N ARG A 178 14.24 10.27 7.83
CA ARG A 178 14.71 11.10 6.72
C ARG A 178 13.60 12.00 6.15
N ALA A 179 12.34 11.60 6.33
CA ALA A 179 11.18 12.25 5.74
C ALA A 179 9.91 11.95 6.57
N PRO A 180 9.71 12.63 7.71
CA PRO A 180 8.51 12.45 8.52
C PRO A 180 7.28 13.10 7.86
N TYR A 181 6.30 12.30 7.45
CA TYR A 181 5.06 12.72 6.80
C TYR A 181 3.86 12.16 7.57
N GLU A 182 3.05 13.01 8.21
CA GLU A 182 1.95 12.58 9.09
C GLU A 182 0.93 11.65 8.40
N ASN A 183 0.58 11.98 7.15
CA ASN A 183 -0.41 11.25 6.37
C ASN A 183 0.22 10.19 5.46
N ASN A 184 1.46 9.75 5.75
CA ASN A 184 2.09 8.68 4.97
C ASN A 184 1.53 7.31 5.36
N ILE A 185 0.92 6.66 4.37
CA ILE A 185 0.43 5.29 4.47
C ILE A 185 0.99 4.50 3.30
N TRP A 186 1.49 3.30 3.56
CA TRP A 186 1.95 2.38 2.53
C TRP A 186 0.94 1.28 2.35
N PHE A 187 0.77 0.85 1.10
CA PHE A 187 -0.17 -0.20 0.74
C PHE A 187 0.53 -1.26 -0.11
N SER A 188 0.06 -2.50 0.03
CA SER A 188 0.59 -3.66 -0.69
C SER A 188 -0.52 -4.33 -1.47
N TYR A 189 -0.30 -4.51 -2.78
CA TYR A 189 -1.28 -5.04 -3.72
C TYR A 189 -0.80 -6.35 -4.34
N PRO A 190 -1.07 -7.52 -3.71
CA PRO A 190 -0.70 -8.80 -4.30
C PRO A 190 -1.52 -9.06 -5.56
N ASN A 191 -0.84 -9.31 -6.68
CA ASN A 191 -1.46 -9.64 -7.97
C ASN A 191 -0.95 -11.00 -8.45
N SER A 192 -1.38 -11.41 -9.63
CA SER A 192 -1.08 -12.72 -10.19
C SER A 192 0.41 -13.05 -10.15
N CYS A 193 0.71 -14.33 -9.87
CA CYS A 193 2.07 -14.85 -9.77
C CYS A 193 2.96 -14.07 -8.77
N TYR A 194 2.42 -13.70 -7.60
CA TYR A 194 3.08 -12.90 -6.57
C TYR A 194 4.31 -13.57 -5.93
N THR A 195 4.60 -14.83 -6.26
CA THR A 195 5.80 -15.55 -5.77
C THR A 195 6.99 -15.50 -6.73
N LYS A 196 6.86 -14.85 -7.89
CA LYS A 196 7.91 -14.74 -8.91
C LYS A 196 8.19 -13.29 -9.27
N PRO A 197 9.46 -12.92 -9.46
CA PRO A 197 9.79 -11.57 -9.93
C PRO A 197 9.27 -11.34 -11.36
N PHE A 198 9.16 -10.08 -11.77
CA PHE A 198 8.58 -9.65 -13.04
C PHE A 198 9.03 -10.46 -14.26
N ASP A 199 10.34 -10.73 -14.37
CA ASP A 199 10.96 -11.43 -15.49
C ASP A 199 10.66 -12.94 -15.54
N ARG A 200 10.15 -13.50 -14.44
CA ARG A 200 9.78 -14.91 -14.29
C ARG A 200 8.28 -15.13 -14.13
N LYS A 201 7.46 -14.12 -14.36
CA LYS A 201 6.00 -14.27 -14.40
C LYS A 201 5.55 -14.73 -15.77
N ASP A 202 4.93 -15.90 -15.84
CA ASP A 202 4.30 -16.47 -17.03
C ASP A 202 2.80 -16.68 -16.83
N GLU A 203 2.10 -17.10 -17.88
CA GLU A 203 0.66 -17.32 -17.82
C GLU A 203 0.29 -18.51 -16.92
N THR A 204 1.14 -19.54 -16.87
CA THR A 204 0.92 -20.73 -16.03
C THR A 204 0.89 -20.37 -14.54
N CYS A 205 1.87 -19.61 -14.06
CA CYS A 205 1.89 -19.19 -12.66
C CYS A 205 0.82 -18.14 -12.36
N ARG A 206 0.43 -17.30 -13.33
CA ARG A 206 -0.66 -16.33 -13.15
C ARG A 206 -2.03 -16.99 -13.06
N GLN A 207 -2.24 -18.10 -13.75
CA GLN A 207 -3.44 -18.92 -13.59
C GLN A 207 -3.45 -19.66 -12.26
N ALA A 208 -2.29 -20.16 -11.81
CA ALA A 208 -2.17 -20.86 -10.53
C ALA A 208 -2.29 -19.91 -9.32
N GLN A 209 -1.76 -18.69 -9.42
CA GLN A 209 -1.79 -17.64 -8.41
C GLN A 209 -2.46 -16.43 -9.04
N ARG A 210 -3.79 -16.30 -8.91
CA ARG A 210 -4.56 -15.26 -9.60
C ARG A 210 -4.35 -13.86 -9.01
N GLY A 211 -4.08 -13.77 -7.71
CA GLY A 211 -3.95 -12.49 -7.00
C GLY A 211 -5.25 -11.67 -6.97
N GLY A 212 -5.17 -10.41 -6.55
CA GLY A 212 -6.34 -9.61 -6.22
C GLY A 212 -6.87 -8.67 -7.32
N LEU A 213 -6.15 -8.48 -8.43
CA LEU A 213 -6.55 -7.51 -9.45
C LEU A 213 -7.76 -8.02 -10.26
N CYS A 214 -8.81 -7.22 -10.30
CA CYS A 214 -9.96 -7.44 -11.16
C CYS A 214 -9.61 -7.24 -12.64
N GLU A 215 -10.33 -7.95 -13.52
CA GLU A 215 -10.28 -7.63 -14.95
C GLU A 215 -10.71 -6.18 -15.20
N PHE A 216 -10.19 -5.56 -16.27
CA PHE A 216 -10.53 -4.19 -16.60
C PHE A 216 -12.05 -3.99 -16.74
N GLY A 217 -12.58 -2.98 -16.05
CA GLY A 217 -14.02 -2.68 -16.02
C GLY A 217 -14.85 -3.59 -15.11
N LYS A 218 -14.23 -4.53 -14.38
CA LYS A 218 -14.90 -5.31 -13.33
C LYS A 218 -14.67 -4.68 -11.96
N GLU A 219 -15.72 -4.71 -11.16
CA GLU A 219 -15.72 -4.25 -9.78
C GLU A 219 -15.30 -5.40 -8.85
N PRO A 220 -14.56 -5.10 -7.76
CA PRO A 220 -14.21 -6.11 -6.77
C PRO A 220 -15.45 -6.56 -5.98
N ASP A 221 -15.44 -7.84 -5.63
CA ASP A 221 -16.45 -8.54 -4.85
C ASP A 221 -15.85 -9.24 -3.61
N GLY A 222 -14.52 -9.23 -3.46
CA GLY A 222 -13.82 -9.93 -2.37
C GLY A 222 -13.76 -11.45 -2.54
N VAL A 223 -14.26 -11.98 -3.65
CA VAL A 223 -14.34 -13.43 -3.93
C VAL A 223 -13.59 -13.75 -5.21
N THR A 224 -13.99 -13.14 -6.32
CA THR A 224 -13.35 -13.27 -7.63
C THR A 224 -12.10 -12.41 -7.74
N CYS A 225 -12.15 -11.20 -7.16
CA CYS A 225 -11.03 -10.27 -7.09
C CYS A 225 -11.26 -9.25 -5.95
N THR A 226 -10.16 -8.65 -5.50
CA THR A 226 -10.13 -7.82 -4.29
C THR A 226 -10.07 -6.34 -4.60
N PHE A 227 -9.45 -5.97 -5.73
CA PHE A 227 -9.31 -4.57 -6.10
C PHE A 227 -9.42 -4.33 -7.60
N SER A 228 -10.02 -3.21 -7.95
CA SER A 228 -9.95 -2.61 -9.29
C SER A 228 -9.35 -1.22 -9.17
N PHE A 229 -8.81 -0.70 -10.27
CA PHE A 229 -8.23 0.64 -10.27
C PHE A 229 -8.43 1.35 -11.61
N ASN A 230 -8.34 2.67 -11.55
CA ASN A 230 -8.04 3.54 -12.67
C ASN A 230 -6.84 4.42 -12.30
N VAL A 231 -5.91 4.61 -13.22
CA VAL A 231 -4.93 5.70 -13.09
C VAL A 231 -5.65 7.00 -13.47
N LEU A 232 -5.72 7.94 -12.52
CA LEU A 232 -6.36 9.25 -12.69
C LEU A 232 -5.52 10.16 -13.59
N GLY A 233 -4.21 10.03 -13.52
CA GLY A 233 -3.24 10.87 -14.22
C GLY A 233 -1.86 10.75 -13.59
N TYR A 234 -0.95 11.65 -13.96
CA TYR A 234 0.41 11.68 -13.46
C TYR A 234 1.00 13.09 -13.47
N ILE A 235 2.11 13.27 -12.78
CA ILE A 235 2.96 14.47 -12.82
C ILE A 235 4.42 14.05 -12.98
N ALA A 236 5.23 14.90 -13.61
CA ALA A 236 6.68 14.76 -13.59
C ALA A 236 7.22 15.33 -12.28
N ILE A 237 8.13 14.61 -11.62
CA ILE A 237 8.74 15.05 -10.36
C ILE A 237 9.50 16.35 -10.58
N ASP A 238 10.19 16.49 -11.71
CA ASP A 238 11.01 17.66 -12.03
C ASP A 238 10.21 18.96 -12.09
N ASP A 239 8.95 18.88 -12.51
CA ASP A 239 8.04 20.03 -12.52
C ASP A 239 7.57 20.37 -11.10
N VAL A 240 7.22 19.36 -10.30
CA VAL A 240 6.78 19.53 -8.90
C VAL A 240 7.85 20.18 -8.06
N VAL A 241 9.10 19.72 -8.18
CA VAL A 241 10.22 20.23 -7.39
C VAL A 241 10.79 21.53 -7.96
N GLY A 242 10.32 21.96 -9.14
CA GLY A 242 10.68 23.22 -9.79
C GLY A 242 11.96 23.21 -10.61
N ILE A 243 12.57 22.04 -10.87
CA ILE A 243 13.79 21.93 -11.69
C ILE A 243 13.55 22.48 -13.10
N THR A 244 12.42 22.15 -13.71
CA THR A 244 12.06 22.62 -15.07
C THR A 244 11.72 24.11 -15.13
N SER A 245 11.66 24.79 -13.99
CA SER A 245 11.52 26.26 -13.90
C SER A 245 12.85 26.98 -13.63
N MET A 246 13.93 26.25 -13.33
CA MET A 246 15.26 26.83 -13.10
C MET A 246 15.99 27.10 -14.42
N VAL A 247 16.72 28.21 -14.50
CA VAL A 247 17.49 28.60 -15.69
C VAL A 247 18.85 27.90 -15.70
N ASN A 248 19.17 27.22 -16.79
CA ASN A 248 20.49 26.71 -17.09
C ASN A 248 21.37 27.86 -17.63
N GLU A 249 22.29 28.37 -16.81
CA GLU A 249 23.18 29.49 -17.17
C GLU A 249 24.03 29.22 -18.41
N ARG A 250 24.34 27.95 -18.71
CA ARG A 250 25.13 27.58 -19.90
C ARG A 250 24.34 27.73 -21.20
N THR A 251 23.04 27.51 -21.18
CA THR A 251 22.19 27.52 -22.37
C THR A 251 21.24 28.72 -22.44
N GLY A 252 21.06 29.44 -21.32
CA GLY A 252 20.08 30.52 -21.17
C GLY A 252 18.63 30.05 -21.19
N LYS A 253 18.37 28.74 -21.13
CA LYS A 253 17.03 28.13 -21.17
C LYS A 253 16.72 27.43 -19.86
N ALA A 254 15.45 27.13 -19.61
CA ALA A 254 15.08 26.28 -18.49
C ALA A 254 15.67 24.87 -18.63
N PHE A 255 15.98 24.21 -17.51
CA PHE A 255 16.41 22.80 -17.54
C PHE A 255 15.30 21.91 -18.10
N SER A 256 15.67 20.96 -18.95
CA SER A 256 14.75 19.95 -19.50
C SER A 256 14.34 18.88 -18.48
N GLY A 257 15.05 18.77 -17.35
CA GLY A 257 14.78 17.84 -16.27
C GLY A 257 16.00 17.56 -15.39
N PHE A 258 15.84 16.65 -14.42
CA PHE A 258 16.85 16.34 -13.41
C PHE A 258 18.20 15.91 -14.00
N ARG A 259 18.18 15.15 -15.09
CA ARG A 259 19.43 14.66 -15.70
C ARG A 259 20.30 15.81 -16.22
N GLU A 260 19.70 16.80 -16.88
CA GLU A 260 20.43 17.98 -17.34
C GLU A 260 20.90 18.83 -16.17
N PHE A 261 20.02 19.05 -15.18
CA PHE A 261 20.31 19.76 -13.95
C PHE A 261 21.52 19.17 -13.20
N CYS A 262 21.51 17.86 -12.95
CA CYS A 262 22.61 17.17 -12.27
C CYS A 262 23.89 17.14 -13.11
N THR A 263 23.80 16.94 -14.43
CA THR A 263 24.99 16.96 -15.31
C THR A 263 25.63 18.34 -15.40
N ALA A 264 24.88 19.42 -15.09
CA ALA A 264 25.43 20.76 -14.91
C ALA A 264 26.16 20.96 -13.56
N GLY A 265 26.26 19.91 -12.73
CA GLY A 265 26.93 19.94 -11.43
C GLY A 265 26.05 20.39 -10.27
N LEU A 266 24.76 20.62 -10.51
CA LEU A 266 23.81 21.07 -9.48
C LEU A 266 23.24 19.90 -8.68
N VAL A 267 22.83 20.18 -7.44
CA VAL A 267 22.39 19.16 -6.48
C VAL A 267 20.93 19.38 -6.12
N GLU A 268 20.10 18.34 -6.28
CA GLU A 268 18.70 18.38 -5.85
C GLU A 268 18.61 18.28 -4.32
N TYR A 269 19.29 17.28 -3.76
CA TYR A 269 19.39 17.07 -2.33
C TYR A 269 20.64 16.25 -1.99
N ASP A 270 21.37 16.65 -0.95
CA ASP A 270 22.51 15.93 -0.40
C ASP A 270 22.45 15.95 1.13
N SER A 271 22.23 14.79 1.73
CA SER A 271 22.11 14.68 3.20
C SER A 271 23.43 14.88 3.94
N THR A 272 24.58 14.77 3.25
CA THR A 272 25.91 14.93 3.83
C THR A 272 26.29 16.40 3.89
N THR A 273 26.17 17.12 2.76
CA THR A 273 26.52 18.55 2.69
C THR A 273 25.39 19.48 3.14
N LYS A 274 24.17 18.94 3.27
CA LYS A 274 22.92 19.69 3.53
C LYS A 274 22.53 20.64 2.40
N GLU A 275 23.11 20.47 1.21
CA GLU A 275 22.69 21.17 0.01
C GLU A 275 21.32 20.67 -0.45
N SER A 276 20.42 21.59 -0.81
CA SER A 276 19.12 21.24 -1.35
C SER A 276 18.54 22.36 -2.20
N ILE A 277 17.76 22.00 -3.22
CA ILE A 277 16.88 22.97 -3.89
C ILE A 277 15.81 23.49 -2.91
N PRO A 278 15.18 24.66 -3.18
CA PRO A 278 14.21 25.26 -2.28
C PRO A 278 13.07 24.31 -1.88
N PHE A 279 12.59 23.50 -2.82
CA PHE A 279 11.51 22.55 -2.58
C PHE A 279 11.83 21.59 -1.42
N TRP A 280 13.07 21.10 -1.29
CA TRP A 280 13.47 20.09 -0.28
C TRP A 280 14.03 20.68 1.04
N LYS A 281 13.99 22.00 1.24
CA LYS A 281 14.51 22.64 2.47
C LYS A 281 13.76 22.24 3.73
N ASN A 282 14.49 21.94 4.81
CA ASN A 282 13.92 21.43 6.08
C ASN A 282 13.20 20.08 5.90
N PRO A 283 13.92 19.02 5.45
CA PRO A 283 13.33 17.71 5.12
C PRO A 283 12.69 17.01 6.33
N LEU A 284 13.14 17.32 7.55
CA LEU A 284 12.61 16.75 8.80
C LEU A 284 11.44 17.56 9.39
N ASN A 285 11.08 18.68 8.78
CA ASN A 285 9.98 19.51 9.26
C ASN A 285 8.65 19.02 8.66
N ARG A 286 7.76 18.52 9.53
CA ARG A 286 6.46 17.95 9.13
C ARG A 286 5.55 18.96 8.43
N THR A 287 5.54 20.23 8.88
CA THR A 287 4.78 21.30 8.21
C THR A 287 5.32 21.60 6.81
N ALA A 288 6.64 21.56 6.62
CA ALA A 288 7.24 21.71 5.29
C ALA A 288 6.88 20.51 4.39
N ASN A 289 6.87 19.29 4.94
CA ASN A 289 6.48 18.08 4.23
C ASN A 289 5.00 18.08 3.83
N GLU A 290 4.12 18.58 4.70
CA GLU A 290 2.70 18.82 4.39
C GLU A 290 2.54 19.84 3.27
N ALA A 291 3.24 20.98 3.35
CA ALA A 291 3.21 22.01 2.30
C ALA A 291 3.67 21.49 0.93
N ARG A 292 4.68 20.60 0.88
CA ARG A 292 5.10 19.92 -0.35
C ARG A 292 3.99 19.06 -0.95
N SER A 293 3.31 18.29 -0.11
CA SER A 293 2.20 17.44 -0.55
C SER A 293 1.05 18.28 -1.10
N LEU A 294 0.71 19.39 -0.42
CA LEU A 294 -0.30 20.33 -0.90
C LEU A 294 0.09 20.92 -2.26
N ALA A 295 1.32 21.42 -2.40
CA ALA A 295 1.81 21.97 -3.67
C ALA A 295 1.74 20.95 -4.82
N MET A 296 2.07 19.68 -4.55
CA MET A 296 1.95 18.60 -5.53
C MET A 296 0.50 18.34 -5.94
N MET A 297 -0.43 18.29 -4.98
CA MET A 297 -1.86 18.09 -5.25
C MET A 297 -2.48 19.26 -6.00
N GLU A 298 -2.14 20.50 -5.64
CA GLU A 298 -2.56 21.71 -6.33
C GLU A 298 -2.08 21.73 -7.78
N MET A 299 -0.80 21.42 -7.99
CA MET A 299 -0.21 21.32 -9.32
C MET A 299 -0.93 20.25 -10.17
N TYR A 300 -1.16 19.05 -9.62
CA TYR A 300 -1.88 18.00 -10.33
C TYR A 300 -3.28 18.46 -10.75
N ASN A 301 -4.04 19.05 -9.83
CA ASN A 301 -5.39 19.53 -10.12
C ASN A 301 -5.39 20.70 -11.12
N ALA A 302 -4.34 21.53 -11.14
CA ALA A 302 -4.17 22.55 -12.18
C ALA A 302 -3.91 21.92 -13.56
N MET A 303 -3.11 20.86 -13.64
CA MET A 303 -2.83 20.13 -14.89
C MET A 303 -4.06 19.40 -15.45
N VAL A 304 -4.97 18.95 -14.59
CA VAL A 304 -6.22 18.31 -15.02
C VAL A 304 -7.01 19.23 -15.97
N ASN A 305 -7.04 20.53 -15.70
CA ASN A 305 -7.75 21.51 -16.53
C ASN A 305 -7.17 21.66 -17.94
N SER A 306 -5.89 21.34 -18.15
CA SER A 306 -5.21 21.40 -19.46
C SER A 306 -5.09 20.05 -20.16
N SER A 307 -5.51 18.95 -19.52
CA SER A 307 -5.31 17.56 -19.98
C SER A 307 -6.25 17.06 -21.09
N SER A 308 -7.03 17.95 -21.72
CA SER A 308 -8.11 17.57 -22.66
C SER A 308 -9.09 16.52 -22.12
N GLY A 309 -9.28 16.45 -20.79
CA GLY A 309 -10.18 15.51 -20.11
C GLY A 309 -9.61 14.11 -19.89
N THR A 310 -8.36 13.85 -20.29
CA THR A 310 -7.71 12.54 -20.08
C THR A 310 -7.30 12.33 -18.62
N MET A 311 -6.96 13.40 -17.89
CA MET A 311 -6.70 13.33 -16.45
C MET A 311 -7.96 13.69 -15.66
N LYS A 312 -8.14 13.05 -14.51
CA LYS A 312 -9.27 13.29 -13.61
C LYS A 312 -8.79 13.95 -12.31
N PRO A 313 -9.55 14.90 -11.72
CA PRO A 313 -9.14 15.57 -10.50
C PRO A 313 -8.99 14.58 -9.34
N LEU A 314 -8.07 14.88 -8.42
CA LEU A 314 -8.07 14.21 -7.12
C LEU A 314 -9.40 14.56 -6.43
N PRO A 315 -10.07 13.61 -5.79
CA PRO A 315 -11.27 13.94 -5.03
C PRO A 315 -10.91 14.91 -3.91
N SER A 316 -11.84 15.82 -3.60
CA SER A 316 -11.73 16.63 -2.39
C SER A 316 -11.63 15.72 -1.18
N VAL A 317 -10.73 16.06 -0.24
CA VAL A 317 -10.66 15.38 1.05
C VAL A 317 -11.99 15.62 1.78
N CYS A 318 -12.88 14.65 1.72
CA CYS A 318 -14.03 14.61 2.61
C CYS A 318 -13.49 14.27 4.00
N GLU A 319 -13.44 15.25 4.90
CA GLU A 319 -13.26 14.94 6.32
C GLU A 319 -14.49 14.15 6.77
N VAL A 320 -14.33 12.82 6.83
CA VAL A 320 -15.38 11.83 7.13
C VAL A 320 -16.08 12.09 8.48
N CYS A 321 -15.55 13.00 9.29
CA CYS A 321 -16.01 13.30 10.64
C CYS A 321 -16.60 14.71 10.84
N SER A 322 -16.53 15.61 9.85
CA SER A 322 -16.98 17.00 9.98
C SER A 322 -17.87 17.49 8.83
N SER A 323 -17.81 16.84 7.65
CA SER A 323 -18.53 17.31 6.46
C SER A 323 -19.89 16.62 6.27
N PRO A 324 -20.99 17.36 6.02
CA PRO A 324 -22.31 16.82 5.66
C PRO A 324 -22.38 16.38 4.18
N ALA A 325 -21.29 15.80 3.64
CA ALA A 325 -21.28 15.30 2.27
C ALA A 325 -22.18 14.04 2.14
N ALA A 326 -22.88 13.90 1.02
CA ALA A 326 -23.83 12.80 0.81
C ALA A 326 -23.18 11.40 0.84
N ASP A 327 -21.87 11.34 0.62
CA ASP A 327 -21.01 10.14 0.66
C ASP A 327 -20.26 9.97 1.99
N CYS A 328 -20.48 10.88 2.95
CA CYS A 328 -19.85 10.91 4.27
C CYS A 328 -20.88 10.57 5.36
N VAL A 329 -21.07 9.28 5.63
CA VAL A 329 -22.12 8.81 6.56
C VAL A 329 -21.51 8.33 7.87
N LYS A 330 -21.73 9.10 8.95
CA LYS A 330 -21.42 8.64 10.31
C LYS A 330 -22.20 7.36 10.59
N ARG A 331 -21.52 6.34 11.15
CA ARG A 331 -22.19 5.11 11.61
C ARG A 331 -23.33 5.49 12.58
N PRO A 332 -24.59 5.15 12.27
CA PRO A 332 -25.70 5.43 13.16
C PRO A 332 -25.49 4.75 14.52
N ALA A 333 -25.89 5.39 15.62
CA ALA A 333 -25.86 4.77 16.94
C ALA A 333 -26.72 3.49 17.00
N SER A 334 -27.72 3.37 16.12
CA SER A 334 -28.59 2.21 15.95
C SER A 334 -28.03 1.14 15.00
N ALA A 335 -26.84 1.33 14.42
CA ALA A 335 -26.26 0.35 13.51
C ALA A 335 -25.97 -0.96 14.25
N ALA A 336 -26.36 -2.09 13.64
CA ALA A 336 -26.06 -3.41 14.16
C ALA A 336 -24.56 -3.57 14.49
N PRO A 337 -24.20 -4.39 15.49
CA PRO A 337 -22.80 -4.73 15.74
C PRO A 337 -22.19 -5.38 14.49
N PHE A 338 -20.88 -5.26 14.37
CA PHE A 338 -20.15 -6.01 13.34
C PHE A 338 -20.36 -7.51 13.60
N PRO A 339 -20.73 -8.30 12.58
CA PRO A 339 -20.96 -9.73 12.79
C PRO A 339 -19.66 -10.43 13.16
N THR A 340 -19.73 -11.44 14.01
CA THR A 340 -18.59 -12.32 14.25
C THR A 340 -18.32 -13.13 13.00
N LEU A 341 -17.16 -12.93 12.38
CA LEU A 341 -16.72 -13.69 11.24
C LEU A 341 -15.94 -14.93 11.70
N THR A 342 -16.09 -16.03 10.96
CA THR A 342 -15.38 -17.27 11.28
C THR A 342 -13.97 -17.22 10.72
N LYS A 343 -12.97 -17.33 11.60
CA LYS A 343 -11.56 -17.43 11.19
C LYS A 343 -11.28 -18.78 10.54
N VAL A 344 -10.44 -18.79 9.53
CA VAL A 344 -9.95 -20.03 8.92
C VAL A 344 -8.95 -20.67 9.88
N GLU A 345 -9.12 -21.97 10.16
CA GLU A 345 -8.22 -22.69 11.06
C GLU A 345 -6.80 -22.74 10.48
N ARG A 346 -5.83 -22.29 11.28
CA ARG A 346 -4.40 -22.43 10.97
C ARG A 346 -3.89 -23.77 11.47
N LYS A 347 -3.30 -24.56 10.56
CA LYS A 347 -2.72 -25.89 10.85
C LYS A 347 -1.18 -25.91 10.84
N VAL A 348 -0.56 -24.81 10.43
CA VAL A 348 0.91 -24.65 10.44
C VAL A 348 1.37 -24.20 11.82
N ASP A 349 2.56 -24.64 12.24
CA ASP A 349 3.18 -24.26 13.52
C ASP A 349 3.64 -22.79 13.53
N ASP A 350 3.59 -22.14 14.70
CA ASP A 350 3.98 -20.74 14.89
C ASP A 350 5.44 -20.47 14.50
N SER A 351 6.34 -21.46 14.66
CA SER A 351 7.74 -21.35 14.24
C SER A 351 7.93 -21.17 12.72
N LYS A 352 6.89 -21.44 11.92
CA LYS A 352 6.88 -21.23 10.48
C LYS A 352 6.38 -19.84 10.08
N LEU A 353 5.94 -19.02 11.03
CA LEU A 353 5.47 -17.65 10.80
C LEU A 353 6.67 -16.71 10.64
N ILE A 354 7.25 -16.70 9.44
CA ILE A 354 8.27 -15.73 9.06
C ILE A 354 7.55 -14.57 8.36
N SER A 355 7.52 -13.41 9.02
CA SER A 355 6.75 -12.22 8.61
C SER A 355 7.66 -11.12 8.07
N ASN A 356 7.19 -10.42 7.03
CA ASN A 356 7.86 -9.23 6.48
C ASN A 356 7.07 -7.94 6.74
N THR A 357 6.37 -7.87 7.88
CA THR A 357 5.57 -6.70 8.24
C THR A 357 5.81 -6.29 9.69
N THR A 358 5.22 -5.17 10.08
CA THR A 358 5.23 -4.66 11.46
C THR A 358 4.05 -5.17 12.32
N GLY A 359 3.11 -5.92 11.74
CA GLY A 359 1.90 -6.45 12.40
C GLY A 359 2.09 -7.81 13.09
N GLN A 360 1.15 -8.18 13.97
CA GLN A 360 1.11 -9.53 14.58
C GLN A 360 0.39 -10.52 13.65
N PHE A 361 1.01 -11.66 13.32
CA PHE A 361 0.42 -12.71 12.48
C PHE A 361 0.13 -13.98 13.26
N GLY A 362 -0.92 -14.68 12.85
CA GLY A 362 -1.15 -16.08 13.17
C GLY A 362 -1.42 -16.42 14.64
N LYS A 363 -1.40 -15.49 15.59
CA LYS A 363 -1.50 -15.83 17.04
C LYS A 363 -2.87 -16.34 17.51
N ASN A 364 -3.91 -16.33 16.69
CA ASN A 364 -5.28 -16.66 17.11
C ASN A 364 -5.67 -18.14 16.90
N SER A 365 -4.72 -19.08 17.05
CA SER A 365 -5.02 -20.52 17.07
C SER A 365 -5.29 -21.04 18.50
N THR A 366 -6.17 -20.38 19.25
CA THR A 366 -6.88 -21.09 20.33
C THR A 366 -8.30 -20.59 20.36
N GLY A 367 -9.24 -21.52 20.11
CA GLY A 367 -10.66 -21.25 20.18
C GLY A 367 -11.05 -20.64 21.53
N LYS A 368 -11.39 -19.36 21.50
CA LYS A 368 -12.36 -18.76 22.42
C LYS A 368 -13.07 -17.67 21.64
N GLY A 369 -14.37 -17.87 21.43
CA GLY A 369 -15.23 -16.88 20.81
C GLY A 369 -15.07 -15.54 21.52
N MET A 370 -14.93 -14.49 20.73
CA MET A 370 -14.84 -13.12 21.22
C MET A 370 -16.17 -12.73 21.85
N SER A 371 -16.18 -12.52 23.17
CA SER A 371 -17.23 -11.76 23.85
C SER A 371 -16.91 -10.27 23.78
N ALA A 372 -17.95 -9.46 23.68
CA ALA A 372 -17.95 -8.00 23.53
C ALA A 372 -16.84 -7.27 24.34
N LEU A 373 -16.11 -6.39 23.64
CA LEU A 373 -15.16 -5.44 24.20
C LEU A 373 -15.89 -4.46 25.14
N ASP A 374 -15.41 -4.37 26.39
CA ASP A 374 -15.88 -3.41 27.40
C ASP A 374 -15.05 -2.12 27.35
N VAL A 375 -15.70 -0.98 27.58
CA VAL A 375 -15.23 0.39 27.27
C VAL A 375 -14.12 0.90 28.22
N LYS A 376 -13.48 0.02 29.00
CA LYS A 376 -12.50 0.42 30.04
C LYS A 376 -11.04 0.42 29.60
N ASP A 377 -10.68 -0.22 28.49
CA ASP A 377 -9.27 -0.34 28.09
C ASP A 377 -8.71 0.86 27.31
N LEU A 378 -9.55 1.88 27.02
CA LEU A 378 -9.13 3.09 26.30
C LEU A 378 -8.46 4.16 27.18
N ASN A 379 -8.45 4.02 28.51
CA ASN A 379 -7.91 5.05 29.42
C ASN A 379 -6.56 4.69 30.09
N ALA A 380 -5.90 3.59 29.70
CA ALA A 380 -4.61 3.20 30.28
C ALA A 380 -3.37 3.72 29.51
N ALA A 381 -3.57 4.38 28.34
CA ALA A 381 -2.47 4.82 27.48
C ALA A 381 -1.94 6.25 27.77
N ALA A 382 -2.29 6.84 28.92
CA ALA A 382 -1.76 8.13 29.34
C ALA A 382 -1.36 8.10 30.82
N GLY A 383 -0.09 7.83 31.11
CA GLY A 383 0.40 7.89 32.48
C GLY A 383 1.84 7.45 32.71
N THR A 384 2.71 8.46 32.86
CA THR A 384 3.92 8.51 33.70
C THR A 384 5.23 7.84 33.24
N SER A 385 6.16 8.75 32.97
CA SER A 385 7.62 8.65 33.03
C SER A 385 8.15 8.52 34.47
N ALA A 386 9.30 7.84 34.62
CA ALA A 386 10.49 8.20 35.43
C ALA A 386 11.24 6.97 35.99
N GLY A 387 12.60 6.99 35.98
CA GLY A 387 13.41 6.36 37.03
C GLY A 387 14.51 5.34 36.66
N ILE A 388 15.67 5.83 36.17
CA ILE A 388 17.08 5.51 36.53
C ILE A 388 17.43 4.15 37.23
N SER A 389 18.35 3.34 36.68
CA SER A 389 19.76 3.16 37.14
C SER A 389 20.46 1.84 36.72
N THR A 390 21.63 2.00 36.10
CA THR A 390 22.88 1.20 36.03
C THR A 390 22.99 -0.24 36.58
N THR A 391 23.60 -1.14 35.79
CA THR A 391 25.01 -1.59 35.95
C THR A 391 25.49 -2.55 34.85
N VAL A 392 26.82 -2.59 34.72
CA VAL A 392 27.71 -3.05 33.63
C VAL A 392 28.00 -4.55 33.70
N SER A 393 28.23 -5.22 32.55
CA SER A 393 29.40 -6.11 32.35
C SER A 393 29.66 -6.46 30.89
N THR A 394 30.91 -6.22 30.52
CA THR A 394 31.65 -6.39 29.27
C THR A 394 32.11 -7.84 29.02
N ALA A 395 32.14 -8.28 27.76
CA ALA A 395 33.31 -8.91 27.09
C ALA A 395 32.92 -9.23 25.62
N LEU A 396 33.40 -8.48 24.63
CA LEU A 396 34.61 -8.73 23.82
C LEU A 396 34.55 -10.03 22.99
N LEU A 397 34.45 -9.89 21.66
CA LEU A 397 35.53 -10.37 20.78
C LEU A 397 35.45 -9.72 19.38
N LEU A 398 36.63 -9.26 18.98
CA LEU A 398 36.99 -8.48 17.81
C LEU A 398 37.46 -9.43 16.68
N ALA A 399 37.63 -8.85 15.49
CA ALA A 399 38.49 -9.27 14.38
C ALA A 399 37.90 -10.33 13.41
N ALA A 400 38.07 -10.24 12.09
CA ALA A 400 38.83 -9.27 11.29
C ALA A 400 38.38 -9.33 9.81
N VAL A 401 38.59 -8.19 9.17
CA VAL A 401 38.75 -8.00 7.72
C VAL A 401 39.90 -8.88 7.21
N THR A 402 39.73 -9.51 6.06
CA THR A 402 40.86 -9.77 5.15
C THR A 402 40.39 -9.80 3.71
N ALA A 403 40.81 -8.78 2.96
CA ALA A 403 40.89 -8.83 1.52
C ALA A 403 42.12 -9.67 1.12
N VAL A 404 41.98 -10.54 0.12
CA VAL A 404 43.12 -11.01 -0.67
C VAL A 404 42.74 -10.96 -2.14
N ILE A 405 43.65 -10.33 -2.87
CA ILE A 405 43.75 -10.07 -4.29
C ILE A 405 44.63 -11.19 -4.92
N LEU A 406 44.44 -11.43 -6.24
CA LEU A 406 45.35 -12.12 -7.21
C LEU A 406 45.38 -13.67 -7.15
N HIS A 407 45.43 -14.48 -8.22
CA HIS A 407 45.66 -14.36 -9.67
C HIS A 407 45.06 -15.59 -10.39
N ALA A 408 44.47 -15.41 -11.58
CA ALA A 408 44.71 -16.15 -12.84
C ALA A 408 43.67 -15.74 -13.88
#